data_AF-A0A0C3CYP1-F1
#
_entry.id   AF-A0A0C3CYP1-F1
#
_cell.length_a   1.000
_cell.length_b   1.000
_cell.length_c   1.000
_cell.angle_alpha   90.00
_cell.angle_beta   90.00
_cell.angle_gamma   90.00
#
_symmetry.space_group_name_H-M   'P 1'
#
loop_
_entity.id
_entity.type
_entity.pdbx_description
1 polymer ?
#
loop_
_entity_poly.entity_id
_entity_poly.type
_entity_poly.pdbx_seq_one_letter_code
_entity_poly.pdbx_strand_id
1 'polypeptide(L)' 'MGEHLREFHGFTGNEKDIVRCYWGHCDKQLQRMNMGRHIVSTHLRETTTCPRCNKTLSRPDVASRHEKQCGK' A
#
# COMPACT_ATOMS: atom_id res chain seq x y z
N MET A 1 -5.33 -5.71 3.72
CA MET A 1 -5.50 -5.12 2.36
C MET A 1 -5.56 -6.17 1.25
N GLY A 2 -4.59 -7.10 1.13
CA GLY A 2 -4.65 -8.15 0.10
C GLY A 2 -5.88 -9.07 0.21
N GLU A 3 -6.25 -9.43 1.44
CA GLU A 3 -7.47 -10.20 1.75
C GLU A 3 -8.75 -9.46 1.38
N HIS A 4 -8.89 -8.19 1.79
CA HIS A 4 -10.00 -7.32 1.40
C HIS A 4 -10.21 -7.26 -0.13
N LEU A 5 -9.15 -7.13 -0.92
CA LEU A 5 -9.27 -7.12 -2.38
C LEU A 5 -9.78 -8.45 -2.93
N ARG A 6 -9.36 -9.57 -2.35
CA ARG A 6 -9.82 -10.90 -2.78
C ARG A 6 -11.29 -11.13 -2.42
N GLU A 7 -11.69 -10.78 -1.20
CA GLU A 7 -13.03 -11.07 -0.69
C GLU A 7 -14.10 -10.12 -1.23
N PHE A 8 -13.79 -8.82 -1.31
CA PHE A 8 -14.79 -7.80 -1.65
C PHE A 8 -14.72 -7.35 -3.11
N HIS A 9 -13.57 -7.55 -3.78
CA HIS A 9 -13.36 -7.09 -5.16
C HIS A 9 -13.06 -8.24 -6.13
N GLY A 10 -13.19 -9.50 -5.70
CA GLY A 10 -12.95 -10.67 -6.55
C GLY A 10 -11.53 -10.70 -7.13
N PHE A 11 -10.56 -10.09 -6.45
CA PHE A 11 -9.22 -9.88 -6.97
C PHE A 11 -8.34 -11.14 -6.83
N THR A 12 -8.68 -12.20 -7.56
CA THR A 12 -8.08 -13.54 -7.50
C THR A 12 -7.26 -13.90 -8.75
N GLY A 13 -6.15 -14.62 -8.55
CA GLY A 13 -5.26 -15.17 -9.58
C GLY A 13 -3.77 -15.04 -9.20
N ASN A 14 -2.86 -15.08 -10.17
CA ASN A 14 -1.42 -15.16 -9.87
C ASN A 14 -0.84 -13.82 -9.42
N GLU A 15 0.03 -13.84 -8.42
CA GLU A 15 0.69 -12.65 -7.86
C GLU A 15 1.51 -11.86 -8.90
N LYS A 16 2.06 -12.55 -9.90
CA LYS A 16 2.89 -11.96 -10.96
C LYS A 16 2.07 -11.42 -12.13
N ASP A 17 0.76 -11.68 -12.18
CA ASP A 17 -0.11 -11.18 -13.25
C ASP A 17 -0.06 -9.65 -13.28
N ILE A 18 0.08 -9.08 -14.48
CA ILE A 18 -0.02 -7.64 -14.67
C ILE A 18 -1.49 -7.28 -14.78
N VAL A 19 -1.93 -6.41 -13.88
CA VAL A 19 -3.32 -5.97 -13.77
C VAL A 19 -3.36 -4.45 -13.74
N ARG A 20 -4.42 -3.89 -14.33
CA ARG A 20 -4.66 -2.44 -14.39
C ARG A 20 -5.44 -1.99 -13.16
N CYS A 21 -5.02 -0.88 -12.57
CA CYS A 21 -5.80 -0.19 -11.54
C CYS A 21 -6.91 0.60 -12.21
N TYR A 22 -8.14 0.45 -11.72
CA TYR A 22 -9.32 1.18 -12.19
C TYR A 22 -9.87 2.14 -11.13
N TRP A 23 -9.04 2.53 -10.16
CA TRP A 23 -9.46 3.45 -9.10
C TRP A 23 -9.59 4.87 -9.65
N GLY A 24 -10.84 5.35 -9.81
CA GLY A 24 -11.11 6.66 -10.40
C GLY A 24 -10.57 6.76 -11.83
N HIS A 25 -9.71 7.74 -12.09
CA HIS A 25 -9.03 7.93 -13.37
C HIS A 25 -7.60 7.35 -13.39
N CYS A 26 -7.27 6.41 -12.50
CA CYS A 26 -6.00 5.71 -12.56
C CYS A 26 -5.97 4.74 -13.74
N ASP A 27 -4.82 4.62 -14.40
CA ASP A 27 -4.61 3.68 -15.51
C ASP A 27 -3.32 2.85 -15.33
N LYS A 28 -2.73 2.87 -14.13
CA LYS A 28 -1.45 2.20 -13.88
C LYS A 28 -1.58 0.68 -14.00
N GLN A 29 -0.62 0.08 -14.69
CA GLN A 29 -0.45 -1.38 -14.75
C GLN A 29 0.67 -1.81 -13.81
N LEU A 30 0.40 -2.85 -13.03
CA LEU A 30 1.34 -3.36 -12.03
C LEU A 30 1.05 -4.83 -11.74
N GLN A 31 2.05 -5.53 -11.19
CA GLN A 31 1.83 -6.88 -10.69
C GLN A 31 0.73 -6.90 -9.63
N ARG A 32 -0.12 -7.93 -9.67
CA ARG A 32 -1.24 -8.13 -8.74
C ARG A 32 -0.80 -8.03 -7.28
N MET A 33 0.34 -8.62 -6.91
CA MET A 33 0.89 -8.51 -5.55
C MET A 33 1.16 -7.07 -5.09
N ASN A 34 1.41 -6.15 -6.04
CA ASN A 34 1.68 -4.75 -5.75
C ASN A 34 0.43 -3.87 -5.72
N MET A 35 -0.74 -4.38 -6.16
CA MET A 35 -1.98 -3.59 -6.26
C MET A 35 -2.42 -3.03 -4.91
N GLY A 36 -2.41 -3.86 -3.85
CA GLY A 36 -2.79 -3.40 -2.52
C GLY A 36 -1.91 -2.25 -2.01
N ARG A 37 -0.58 -2.34 -2.22
CA ARG A 37 0.36 -1.27 -1.85
C ARG A 37 0.09 0.00 -2.66
N HIS A 38 -0.12 -0.14 -3.96
CA HIS A 38 -0.41 0.98 -4.84
C HIS A 38 -1.66 1.76 -4.43
N ILE A 39 -2.75 1.07 -4.11
CA ILE A 39 -4.00 1.69 -3.69
C ILE A 39 -3.79 2.51 -2.41
N VAL A 40 -3.18 1.91 -1.39
CA VAL A 40 -2.92 2.58 -0.11
C VAL A 40 -2.06 3.82 -0.29
N SER A 41 -0.92 3.70 -1.00
CA SER A 41 0.02 4.81 -1.12
C SER A 41 -0.42 5.91 -2.09
N THR A 42 -1.22 5.56 -3.10
CA THR A 42 -1.56 6.49 -4.21
C THR A 42 -2.95 7.10 -4.04
N HIS A 43 -3.93 6.29 -3.64
CA HIS A 43 -5.33 6.69 -3.61
C HIS A 43 -5.80 7.02 -2.21
N LEU A 44 -5.44 6.20 -1.22
CA LEU A 44 -5.82 6.46 0.18
C LEU A 44 -4.88 7.44 0.86
N ARG A 45 -3.62 7.53 0.40
CA ARG A 45 -2.56 8.35 1.00
C ARG A 45 -2.45 8.15 2.51
N GLU A 46 -2.71 6.92 2.97
CA GLU A 46 -2.57 6.59 4.38
C GLU A 46 -1.11 6.77 4.78
N THR A 47 -0.86 7.83 5.55
CA THR A 47 0.43 8.11 6.14
C THR A 47 0.42 7.66 7.59
N THR A 48 1.46 6.95 8.00
CA THR A 48 1.70 6.62 9.40
C THR A 48 2.60 7.69 10.00
N THR A 49 2.12 8.40 11.01
CA THR A 49 2.95 9.34 11.77
C THR A 49 3.68 8.59 12.88
N CYS A 50 5.00 8.74 12.94
CA CYS A 50 5.76 8.17 14.05
C CYS A 50 5.41 8.90 15.35
N PRO A 51 4.96 8.22 16.41
CA PRO A 51 4.59 8.87 17.68
C PRO A 51 5.81 9.43 18.45
N ARG A 52 7.04 9.07 18.05
CA ARG A 52 8.28 9.44 18.76
C ARG A 52 8.92 10.72 18.22
N CYS A 53 9.01 10.86 16.90
CA CYS A 53 9.61 12.04 16.26
C CYS A 53 8.62 12.86 15.43
N ASN A 54 7.34 12.47 15.45
CA ASN A 54 6.26 13.12 14.72
C ASN A 54 6.44 13.17 13.19
N LYS A 55 7.34 12.32 12.65
CA LYS A 55 7.60 12.24 11.21
C LYS A 55 6.49 11.48 10.51
N THR A 56 5.88 12.12 9.52
CA THR A 56 4.87 11.52 8.65
C THR A 56 5.55 10.63 7.63
N LEU A 57 5.23 9.35 7.64
CA LEU A 57 5.78 8.35 6.74
C LEU A 57 4.67 7.83 5.84
N SER A 58 4.88 7.92 4.54
CA SER A 58 3.87 7.55 3.54
C SER A 58 3.63 6.04 3.40
N ARG A 59 4.31 5.21 4.21
CA ARG A 59 4.29 3.75 4.08
C ARG A 59 4.46 3.04 5.44
N PRO A 60 3.65 2.01 5.72
CA PRO A 60 3.71 1.28 6.99
C PRO A 60 5.00 0.44 7.15
N ASP A 61 5.55 -0.12 6.07
CA ASP A 61 6.82 -0.86 6.14
C ASP A 61 8.01 0.05 6.44
N VAL A 62 7.99 1.26 5.88
CA VAL A 62 8.98 2.31 6.18
C VAL A 62 8.78 2.82 7.59
N ALA A 63 7.53 2.99 8.05
CA ALA A 63 7.20 3.36 9.41
C ALA A 63 7.74 2.35 10.42
N SER A 64 7.48 1.07 10.23
CA SER A 64 7.97 0.03 11.14
C SER A 64 9.50 -0.02 11.21
N ARG A 65 10.20 0.16 10.07
CA ARG A 65 11.67 0.24 10.06
C ARG A 65 12.19 1.52 10.71
N HIS A 66 11.50 2.63 10.48
CA HIS A 66 11.83 3.92 11.08
C HIS A 66 11.64 3.88 12.59
N GLU A 67 10.52 3.37 13.11
CA GLU A 67 10.25 3.25 14.54
C GLU A 67 11.35 2.50 15.28
N LYS A 68 11.88 1.41 14.69
CA LYS A 68 13.01 0.66 15.25
C LYS A 68 14.33 1.46 15.34
N GLN A 69 14.47 2.50 14.54
CA GLN A 69 15.66 3.38 14.50
C GLN A 69 15.37 4.78 15.02
N CYS A 70 14.13 5.07 15.40
CA CYS A 70 13.69 6.39 15.78
C CYS A 70 14.07 6.66 17.24
N GLY A 71 15.15 7.41 17.44
CA GLY A 71 15.69 7.75 18.77
C GLY A 71 16.94 6.96 19.16
N LYS A 72 17.68 6.40 18.20
CA LYS A 72 19.12 6.21 18.35
C LYS A 72 19.86 7.51 18.07
#